data_AF-A0A4Q6FAE6-F1
#
_entry.id   AF-A0A4Q6FAE6-F1
#
_cell.length_a   1.000
_cell.length_b   1.000
_cell.length_c   1.000
_cell.angle_alpha   90.00
_cell.angle_beta   90.00
_cell.angle_gamma   90.00
#
_symmetry.space_group_name_H-M   'P 1'
#
loop_
_entity.id
_entity.type
_entity.pdbx_description
1 polymer ?
#
loop_
_entity_poly.entity_id
_entity_poly.type
_entity_poly.pdbx_seq_one_letter_code
_entity_poly.pdbx_strand_id
1 'polypeptide(L)'
;MTMNKLGFLLAILLGLAQTAKAQQTCKAEEFAAVVYYAQGLDPLTEGLGKKMLACANRDYRESSLFWLSFYYSMTNQRVKIQGLSALMPRQVLSDPKLIAQSAALNGNNSVLTEQVNAGAIGYVDDAWLLVTLARSQMIAEQYKAALTNYSRVLKIRENQDAAEIELLYSYIWAKDRDAALTKLAMLRRYAPEPYMQQSL
;
A
#
# COMPACT_ATOMS: atom_id res chain seq x y z
N MET A 1 -49.46 28.95 33.59
CA MET A 1 -48.39 29.61 32.81
C MET A 1 -47.07 28.99 33.22
N THR A 2 -46.65 27.94 32.51
CA THR A 2 -45.37 27.27 32.71
C THR A 2 -44.87 26.82 31.35
N MET A 3 -43.63 27.23 31.06
CA MET A 3 -42.92 27.10 29.79
C MET A 3 -42.62 25.64 29.46
N ASN A 4 -42.99 25.18 28.27
CA ASN A 4 -42.51 23.90 27.74
C ASN A 4 -41.28 24.13 26.85
N LYS A 5 -40.09 24.08 27.46
CA LYS A 5 -38.77 24.05 26.82
C LYS A 5 -38.52 22.68 26.13
N LEU A 6 -39.39 22.27 25.22
CA LEU A 6 -39.25 20.99 24.50
C LEU A 6 -38.73 21.13 23.07
N GLY A 7 -38.54 22.36 22.57
CA GLY A 7 -38.13 22.61 21.18
C GLY A 7 -36.62 22.62 20.91
N PHE A 8 -35.76 22.57 21.93
CA PHE A 8 -34.32 22.89 21.76
C PHE A 8 -33.34 21.71 21.96
N LEU A 9 -33.83 20.51 22.28
CA LEU A 9 -32.99 19.32 22.49
C LEU A 9 -33.02 18.33 21.31
N LEU A 10 -33.93 18.49 20.34
CA LEU A 10 -33.99 17.62 19.16
C LEU A 10 -32.99 18.00 18.04
N ALA A 11 -32.35 19.17 18.13
CA ALA A 11 -31.42 19.66 17.10
C ALA A 11 -29.97 19.18 17.28
N ILE A 12 -29.62 18.56 18.42
CA ILE A 12 -28.24 18.12 18.71
C ILE A 12 -27.99 16.66 18.28
N LEU A 13 -29.04 15.85 18.08
CA LEU A 13 -28.90 14.45 17.67
C LEU A 13 -28.84 14.22 16.15
N LEU A 14 -29.02 15.28 15.34
CA LEU A 14 -28.98 15.19 13.88
C LEU A 14 -27.59 15.50 13.27
N GLY A 15 -26.57 15.80 14.10
CA GLY A 15 -25.27 16.30 13.65
C GLY A 15 -24.13 15.28 13.50
N LEU A 16 -24.32 14.01 13.88
CA LEU A 16 -23.24 13.00 13.89
C LEU A 16 -23.66 11.64 13.31
N ALA A 17 -24.51 11.63 12.29
CA ALA A 17 -24.48 10.53 11.34
C ALA A 17 -23.27 10.75 10.42
N GLN A 18 -22.06 10.54 10.96
CA GLN A 18 -20.93 10.19 10.12
C GLN A 18 -21.36 8.90 9.42
N THR A 19 -21.80 9.03 8.17
CA THR A 19 -22.03 7.88 7.31
C THR A 19 -20.68 7.16 7.26
N ALA A 20 -20.57 6.07 8.02
CA ALA A 20 -19.57 5.06 7.77
C ALA A 20 -19.81 4.63 6.33
N LYS A 21 -19.06 5.21 5.38
CA LYS A 21 -19.13 4.80 3.99
C LYS A 21 -18.88 3.30 3.99
N ALA A 22 -19.89 2.52 3.59
CA ALA A 22 -19.74 1.08 3.45
C ALA A 22 -18.48 0.84 2.60
N GLN A 23 -17.52 0.13 3.17
CA GLN A 23 -16.22 -0.06 2.56
C GLN A 23 -16.42 -0.85 1.26
N GLN A 24 -15.88 -0.36 0.15
CA GLN A 24 -16.19 -0.91 -1.17
C GLN A 24 -15.61 -2.34 -1.29
N THR A 25 -16.45 -3.30 -1.69
CA THR A 25 -15.96 -4.63 -2.08
C THR A 25 -15.34 -4.53 -3.47
N CYS A 26 -14.13 -5.06 -3.62
CA CYS A 26 -13.35 -4.99 -4.86
C CYS A 26 -12.96 -6.39 -5.31
N LYS A 27 -12.91 -6.61 -6.63
CA LYS A 27 -12.62 -7.91 -7.21
C LYS A 27 -11.11 -8.10 -7.44
N ALA A 28 -10.65 -9.33 -7.39
CA ALA A 28 -9.26 -9.68 -7.68
C ALA A 28 -8.83 -9.27 -9.09
N GLU A 29 -9.71 -9.45 -10.07
CA GLU A 29 -9.50 -9.03 -11.48
C GLU A 29 -9.24 -7.53 -11.62
N GLU A 30 -9.97 -6.69 -10.85
CA GLU A 30 -9.77 -5.24 -10.87
C GLU A 30 -8.43 -4.85 -10.24
N PHE A 31 -8.02 -5.56 -9.19
CA PHE A 31 -6.69 -5.36 -8.60
C PHE A 31 -5.58 -5.81 -9.56
N ALA A 32 -5.72 -6.96 -10.21
CA ALA A 32 -4.78 -7.44 -11.22
C ALA A 32 -4.64 -6.43 -12.36
N ALA A 33 -5.73 -5.82 -12.81
CA ALA A 33 -5.71 -4.75 -13.80
C ALA A 33 -4.92 -3.52 -13.33
N VAL A 34 -5.05 -3.09 -12.06
CA VAL A 34 -4.22 -2.00 -11.51
C VAL A 34 -2.74 -2.31 -11.64
N VAL A 35 -2.35 -3.52 -11.23
CA VAL A 35 -0.95 -3.95 -11.30
C VAL A 35 -0.47 -3.95 -12.75
N TYR A 36 -1.22 -4.59 -13.65
CA TYR A 36 -0.88 -4.68 -15.07
C TYR A 36 -0.69 -3.29 -15.73
N TYR A 37 -1.65 -2.40 -15.55
CA TYR A 37 -1.58 -1.05 -16.13
C TYR A 37 -0.46 -0.22 -15.50
N ALA A 38 -0.20 -0.35 -14.19
CA ALA A 38 0.87 0.38 -13.53
C ALA A 38 2.25 -0.02 -14.06
N GLN A 39 2.43 -1.32 -14.31
CA GLN A 39 3.65 -1.88 -14.90
C GLN A 39 3.93 -1.33 -16.31
N GLY A 40 2.87 -1.18 -17.11
CA GLY A 40 2.93 -0.58 -18.45
C GLY A 40 2.93 0.95 -18.48
N LEU A 41 2.85 1.62 -17.32
CA LEU A 41 2.66 3.06 -17.18
C LEU A 41 1.41 3.59 -17.92
N ASP A 42 0.36 2.79 -17.99
CA ASP A 42 -0.90 3.14 -18.65
C ASP A 42 -1.74 4.10 -17.78
N PRO A 43 -2.35 5.16 -18.36
CA PRO A 43 -3.19 6.11 -17.63
C PRO A 43 -4.37 5.49 -16.86
N LEU A 44 -4.87 4.32 -17.26
CA LEU A 44 -5.95 3.60 -16.57
C LEU A 44 -5.57 3.24 -15.13
N THR A 45 -4.27 3.15 -14.82
CA THR A 45 -3.73 2.95 -13.47
C THR A 45 -4.33 3.93 -12.46
N GLU A 46 -4.42 5.22 -12.83
CA GLU A 46 -4.83 6.27 -11.91
C GLU A 46 -6.27 6.07 -11.40
N GLY A 47 -7.21 5.83 -12.31
CA GLY A 47 -8.61 5.62 -11.94
C GLY A 47 -8.82 4.33 -11.17
N LEU A 48 -8.25 3.23 -11.67
CA LEU A 48 -8.43 1.91 -11.08
C LEU A 48 -7.77 1.81 -9.70
N GLY A 49 -6.54 2.30 -9.54
CA GLY A 49 -5.88 2.15 -8.25
C GLY A 49 -6.36 3.16 -7.20
N LYS A 50 -6.89 4.35 -7.58
CA LYS A 50 -7.64 5.20 -6.65
C LYS A 50 -8.89 4.50 -6.12
N LYS A 51 -9.61 3.78 -6.97
CA LYS A 51 -10.72 2.91 -6.53
C LYS A 51 -10.21 1.83 -5.57
N MET A 52 -9.05 1.22 -5.86
CA MET A 52 -8.49 0.18 -5.00
C MET A 52 -8.09 0.67 -3.60
N LEU A 53 -7.68 1.94 -3.46
CA LEU A 53 -7.37 2.53 -2.15
C LEU A 53 -8.57 2.57 -1.19
N ALA A 54 -9.81 2.57 -1.71
CA ALA A 54 -11.03 2.58 -0.90
C ALA A 54 -11.55 1.18 -0.51
N CYS A 55 -10.90 0.11 -0.98
CA CYS A 55 -11.42 -1.26 -0.85
C CYS A 55 -11.40 -1.79 0.59
N ALA A 56 -12.28 -2.76 0.87
CA ALA A 56 -12.29 -3.53 2.13
C ALA A 56 -11.02 -4.37 2.33
N ASN A 57 -10.53 -4.98 1.25
CA ASN A 57 -9.33 -5.79 1.27
C ASN A 57 -8.10 -4.90 1.52
N ARG A 58 -7.37 -5.21 2.59
CA ARG A 58 -6.19 -4.46 3.03
C ARG A 58 -5.05 -4.54 2.03
N ASP A 59 -4.79 -5.72 1.49
CA ASP A 59 -3.67 -5.98 0.61
C ASP A 59 -3.82 -5.21 -0.69
N TYR A 60 -5.05 -5.16 -1.22
CA TYR A 60 -5.36 -4.36 -2.39
C TYR A 60 -5.10 -2.87 -2.14
N ARG A 61 -5.47 -2.34 -0.97
CA ARG A 61 -5.21 -0.93 -0.65
C ARG A 61 -3.72 -0.63 -0.59
N GLU A 62 -2.98 -1.37 0.21
CA GLU A 62 -1.56 -1.08 0.46
C GLU A 62 -0.70 -1.31 -0.79
N SER A 63 -0.98 -2.36 -1.56
CA SER A 63 -0.28 -2.60 -2.83
C SER A 63 -0.69 -1.56 -3.89
N SER A 64 -1.96 -1.16 -3.94
CA SER A 64 -2.39 -0.10 -4.88
C SER A 64 -1.77 1.26 -4.55
N LEU A 65 -1.52 1.56 -3.28
CA LEU A 65 -0.75 2.74 -2.87
C LEU A 65 0.66 2.71 -3.47
N PHE A 66 1.33 1.55 -3.39
CA PHE A 66 2.64 1.35 -4.02
C PHE A 66 2.58 1.53 -5.53
N TRP A 67 1.69 0.83 -6.24
CA TRP A 67 1.60 0.88 -7.70
C TRP A 67 1.22 2.26 -8.24
N LEU A 68 0.34 3.00 -7.56
CA LEU A 68 0.05 4.40 -7.93
C LEU A 68 1.26 5.29 -7.71
N SER A 69 1.96 5.11 -6.59
CA SER A 69 3.14 5.92 -6.28
C SER A 69 4.27 5.67 -7.27
N PHE A 70 4.44 4.41 -7.68
CA PHE A 70 5.33 4.02 -8.77
C PHE A 70 4.92 4.70 -10.08
N TYR A 71 3.68 4.54 -10.53
CA TYR A 71 3.16 5.15 -11.76
C TYR A 71 3.39 6.67 -11.78
N TYR A 72 3.02 7.38 -10.71
CA TYR A 72 3.22 8.83 -10.64
C TYR A 72 4.70 9.23 -10.60
N SER A 73 5.56 8.43 -9.96
CA SER A 73 7.00 8.69 -9.96
C SER A 73 7.60 8.54 -11.34
N MET A 74 7.24 7.47 -12.06
CA MET A 74 7.78 7.14 -13.37
C MET A 74 7.23 8.04 -14.49
N THR A 75 6.03 8.58 -14.32
CA THR A 75 5.41 9.53 -15.26
C THR A 75 5.64 11.00 -14.91
N ASN A 76 6.58 11.30 -14.00
CA ASN A 76 6.93 12.67 -13.56
C ASN A 76 5.75 13.46 -12.94
N GLN A 77 4.81 12.77 -12.31
CA GLN A 77 3.64 13.34 -11.63
C GLN A 77 3.75 13.20 -10.10
N ARG A 78 4.96 13.25 -9.54
CA ARG A 78 5.24 12.98 -8.11
C ARG A 78 4.37 13.78 -7.12
N VAL A 79 3.97 14.99 -7.47
CA VAL A 79 3.07 15.82 -6.64
C VAL A 79 1.75 15.11 -6.32
N LYS A 80 1.27 14.22 -7.20
CA LYS A 80 0.04 13.44 -6.99
C LYS A 80 0.16 12.33 -5.95
N ILE A 81 1.38 12.01 -5.50
CA ILE A 81 1.61 11.03 -4.43
C ILE A 81 1.15 11.62 -3.09
N GLN A 82 1.25 12.95 -2.93
CA GLN A 82 0.80 13.64 -1.73
C GLN A 82 -0.70 13.45 -1.56
N GLY A 83 -1.10 12.93 -0.39
CA GLY A 83 -2.50 12.71 -0.05
C GLY A 83 -3.11 11.42 -0.57
N LEU A 84 -2.35 10.53 -1.26
CA LEU A 84 -2.88 9.22 -1.64
C LEU A 84 -3.30 8.38 -0.43
N SER A 85 -2.51 8.42 0.64
CA SER A 85 -2.85 7.70 1.87
C SER A 85 -4.16 8.17 2.50
N ALA A 86 -4.56 9.43 2.26
CA ALA A 86 -5.82 9.99 2.76
C ALA A 86 -7.05 9.40 2.06
N LEU A 87 -6.88 8.73 0.91
CA LEU A 87 -7.95 8.00 0.22
C LEU A 87 -8.24 6.65 0.88
N MET A 88 -7.35 6.17 1.76
CA MET A 88 -7.55 4.92 2.48
C MET A 88 -8.56 5.11 3.64
N PRO A 89 -9.41 4.11 3.92
CA PRO A 89 -10.34 4.17 5.05
C PRO A 89 -9.60 4.38 6.37
N ARG A 90 -10.10 5.30 7.19
CA ARG A 90 -9.60 5.51 8.55
C ARG A 90 -9.90 4.27 9.39
N GLN A 91 -8.92 3.84 10.18
CA GLN A 91 -9.05 2.72 11.10
C GLN A 91 -8.88 3.22 12.53
N VAL A 92 -9.74 2.76 13.44
CA VAL A 92 -9.53 2.93 14.88
C VAL A 92 -8.65 1.78 15.33
N LEU A 93 -7.42 2.10 15.74
CA LEU A 93 -6.37 1.12 16.02
C LEU A 93 -5.93 1.25 17.48
N SER A 94 -5.84 0.12 18.18
CA SER A 94 -5.32 0.03 19.54
C SER A 94 -4.02 -0.77 19.62
N ASP A 95 -3.73 -1.62 18.62
CA ASP A 95 -2.48 -2.38 18.54
C ASP A 95 -1.32 -1.46 18.10
N PRO A 96 -0.23 -1.35 18.88
CA PRO A 96 0.95 -0.57 18.52
C PRO A 96 1.54 -0.90 17.15
N LYS A 97 1.50 -2.18 16.71
CA LYS A 97 1.98 -2.59 15.39
C LYS A 97 1.12 -1.98 14.28
N LEU A 98 -0.20 -2.09 14.42
CA LEU A 98 -1.13 -1.52 13.45
C LEU A 98 -1.04 0.01 13.42
N ILE A 99 -0.82 0.66 14.56
CA ILE A 99 -0.59 2.11 14.65
C ILE A 99 0.69 2.48 13.87
N ALA A 100 1.81 1.80 14.15
CA ALA A 100 3.07 2.04 13.45
C ALA A 100 2.95 1.81 11.93
N GLN A 101 2.23 0.76 11.55
CA GLN A 101 1.96 0.45 10.15
C GLN A 101 1.10 1.50 9.45
N SER A 102 0.03 1.94 10.10
CA SER A 102 -0.82 3.02 9.60
C SER A 102 -0.04 4.32 9.44
N ALA A 103 0.84 4.65 10.40
CA ALA A 103 1.72 5.81 10.28
C ALA A 103 2.66 5.70 9.06
N ALA A 104 3.24 4.52 8.81
CA ALA A 104 4.11 4.30 7.66
C ALA A 104 3.38 4.46 6.32
N LEU A 105 2.15 3.95 6.21
CA LEU A 105 1.30 4.15 5.03
C LEU A 105 0.96 5.63 4.79
N ASN A 106 0.93 6.43 5.86
CA ASN A 106 0.74 7.88 5.81
C ASN A 106 2.04 8.67 5.63
N GLY A 107 3.16 8.00 5.30
CA GLY A 107 4.44 8.63 5.02
C GLY A 107 5.33 8.86 6.25
N ASN A 108 4.90 8.45 7.45
CA ASN A 108 5.73 8.48 8.65
C ASN A 108 6.17 7.06 9.04
N ASN A 109 7.30 6.61 8.50
CA ASN A 109 7.84 5.26 8.74
C ASN A 109 8.85 5.17 9.89
N SER A 110 9.00 6.23 10.70
CA SER A 110 10.01 6.32 11.77
C SER A 110 9.88 5.19 12.80
N VAL A 111 8.68 4.99 13.34
CA VAL A 111 8.41 3.97 14.36
C VAL A 111 8.69 2.56 13.84
N LEU A 112 8.20 2.23 12.64
CA LEU A 112 8.49 0.91 12.05
C LEU A 112 9.99 0.73 11.79
N THR A 113 10.67 1.77 11.31
CA THR A 113 12.12 1.72 11.08
C THR A 113 12.88 1.47 12.38
N GLU A 114 12.51 2.17 13.46
CA GLU A 114 13.11 2.01 14.79
C GLU A 114 12.92 0.59 15.32
N GLN A 115 11.68 0.08 15.32
CA GLN A 115 11.37 -1.26 15.82
C GLN A 115 12.09 -2.36 15.01
N VAL A 116 12.14 -2.21 13.68
CA VAL A 116 12.85 -3.16 12.80
C VAL A 116 14.36 -3.10 13.01
N ASN A 117 14.94 -1.91 13.24
CA ASN A 117 16.37 -1.76 13.50
C ASN A 117 16.76 -2.26 14.90
N ALA A 118 15.86 -2.13 15.88
CA ALA A 118 16.06 -2.62 17.24
C ALA A 118 15.96 -4.15 17.36
N GLY A 119 15.55 -4.87 16.31
CA GLY A 119 15.38 -6.32 16.39
C GLY A 119 14.11 -6.75 17.13
N ALA A 120 13.11 -5.87 17.24
CA ALA A 120 11.90 -6.15 18.02
C ALA A 120 11.14 -7.36 17.48
N ILE A 121 10.91 -8.35 18.34
CA ILE A 121 10.16 -9.57 18.01
C ILE A 121 8.75 -9.19 17.58
N GLY A 122 8.26 -9.80 16.50
CA GLY A 122 6.98 -9.51 15.90
C GLY A 122 6.96 -8.28 15.00
N TYR A 123 8.11 -7.62 14.78
CA TYR A 123 8.32 -6.58 13.75
C TYR A 123 9.31 -7.06 12.68
N VAL A 124 10.43 -7.67 13.09
CA VAL A 124 11.50 -8.11 12.17
C VAL A 124 11.22 -9.43 11.46
N ASP A 125 10.31 -10.22 11.98
CA ASP A 125 9.85 -11.52 11.47
C ASP A 125 8.44 -11.44 10.87
N ASP A 126 7.81 -10.26 10.93
CA ASP A 126 6.51 -10.01 10.31
C ASP A 126 6.70 -9.51 8.87
N ALA A 127 6.58 -10.43 7.91
CA ALA A 127 6.65 -10.14 6.48
C ALA A 127 5.69 -9.02 6.04
N TRP A 128 4.53 -8.89 6.70
CA TRP A 128 3.55 -7.86 6.36
C TRP A 128 4.00 -6.47 6.80
N LEU A 129 4.52 -6.33 8.02
CA LEU A 129 5.08 -5.05 8.49
C LEU A 129 6.30 -4.64 7.66
N LEU A 130 7.15 -5.60 7.30
CA LEU A 130 8.33 -5.35 6.48
C LEU A 130 7.97 -4.89 5.06
N VAL A 131 6.94 -5.48 4.43
CA VAL A 131 6.51 -5.03 3.10
C VAL A 131 5.90 -3.63 3.16
N THR A 132 5.08 -3.32 4.18
CA THR A 132 4.56 -1.97 4.38
C THR A 132 5.69 -0.96 4.60
N LEU A 133 6.70 -1.31 5.41
CA LEU A 133 7.87 -0.47 5.61
C LEU A 133 8.63 -0.26 4.30
N ALA A 134 8.86 -1.31 3.52
CA ALA A 134 9.55 -1.22 2.23
C ALA A 134 8.80 -0.30 1.25
N ARG A 135 7.48 -0.46 1.09
CA ARG A 135 6.63 0.41 0.25
C ARG A 135 6.72 1.87 0.69
N SER A 136 6.61 2.13 2.00
CA SER A 136 6.71 3.48 2.55
C SER A 136 8.09 4.10 2.30
N GLN A 137 9.16 3.31 2.46
CA GLN A 137 10.52 3.73 2.16
C GLN A 137 10.75 4.01 0.67
N MET A 138 10.12 3.24 -0.23
CA MET A 138 10.15 3.54 -1.68
C MET A 138 9.50 4.90 -1.98
N ILE A 139 8.32 5.16 -1.40
CA ILE A 139 7.62 6.44 -1.55
C ILE A 139 8.46 7.60 -1.00
N ALA A 140 9.18 7.38 0.10
CA ALA A 140 10.10 8.35 0.70
C ALA A 140 11.49 8.37 0.05
N GLU A 141 11.70 7.65 -1.06
CA GLU A 141 12.97 7.56 -1.80
C GLU A 141 14.16 7.00 -1.01
N GLN A 142 13.88 6.28 0.07
CA GLN A 142 14.86 5.58 0.89
C GLN A 142 15.19 4.21 0.27
N TYR A 143 15.56 4.20 -1.02
CA TYR A 143 15.62 2.99 -1.86
C TYR A 143 16.46 1.86 -1.25
N LYS A 144 17.66 2.15 -0.74
CA LYS A 144 18.54 1.12 -0.15
C LYS A 144 17.88 0.39 1.03
N ALA A 145 17.18 1.13 1.90
CA ALA A 145 16.48 0.56 3.03
C ALA A 145 15.28 -0.28 2.57
N ALA A 146 14.50 0.25 1.62
CA ALA A 146 13.35 -0.45 1.05
C ALA A 146 13.73 -1.80 0.42
N LEU A 147 14.75 -1.81 -0.44
CA LEU A 147 15.23 -3.02 -1.13
C LEU A 147 15.76 -4.08 -0.13
N THR A 148 16.38 -3.62 0.96
CA THR A 148 16.81 -4.50 2.06
C THR A 148 15.60 -5.15 2.74
N ASN A 149 14.54 -4.40 3.01
CA ASN A 149 13.33 -4.92 3.63
C ASN A 149 12.55 -5.86 2.71
N TYR A 150 12.42 -5.56 1.41
CA TYR A 150 11.88 -6.51 0.43
C TYR A 150 12.67 -7.82 0.42
N SER A 151 14.01 -7.76 0.46
CA SER A 151 14.85 -8.96 0.52
C SER A 151 14.64 -9.75 1.81
N ARG A 152 14.35 -9.09 2.94
CA ARG A 152 14.00 -9.77 4.21
C ARG A 152 12.63 -10.45 4.13
N VAL A 153 11.63 -9.79 3.56
CA VAL A 153 10.29 -10.38 3.33
C VAL A 153 10.40 -11.72 2.61
N LEU A 154 11.17 -11.75 1.51
CA LEU A 154 11.36 -12.94 0.68
C LEU A 154 12.16 -14.06 1.36
N LYS A 155 12.94 -13.75 2.41
CA LYS A 155 13.60 -14.75 3.26
C LYS A 155 12.69 -15.35 4.31
N ILE A 156 11.72 -14.58 4.81
CA ILE A 156 10.77 -15.02 5.84
C ILE A 156 9.67 -15.87 5.20
N ARG A 157 9.19 -15.45 4.03
CA ARG A 157 8.17 -16.17 3.25
C ARG A 157 8.67 -16.39 1.84
N GLU A 158 9.20 -17.59 1.62
CA GLU A 158 9.46 -18.08 0.27
C GLU A 158 8.12 -18.18 -0.50
N ASN A 159 8.11 -17.84 -1.78
CA ASN A 159 6.93 -17.82 -2.67
C ASN A 159 5.90 -16.69 -2.40
N GLN A 160 6.37 -15.46 -2.15
CA GLN A 160 5.51 -14.27 -2.19
C GLN A 160 5.60 -13.59 -3.57
N ASP A 161 4.84 -14.09 -4.53
CA ASP A 161 4.86 -13.61 -5.93
C ASP A 161 4.61 -12.10 -6.03
N ALA A 162 3.75 -11.54 -5.17
CA ALA A 162 3.51 -10.10 -5.11
C ALA A 162 4.75 -9.31 -4.65
N ALA A 163 5.46 -9.76 -3.61
CA ALA A 163 6.67 -9.10 -3.12
C ALA A 163 7.85 -9.26 -4.08
N GLU A 164 7.93 -10.39 -4.78
CA GLU A 164 8.88 -10.66 -5.86
C GLU A 164 8.74 -9.63 -7.00
N ILE A 165 7.51 -9.40 -7.46
CA ILE A 165 7.19 -8.42 -8.51
C ILE A 165 7.41 -6.99 -8.02
N GLU A 166 6.93 -6.63 -6.82
CA GLU A 166 7.18 -5.29 -6.27
C GLU A 166 8.67 -5.00 -6.09
N LEU A 167 9.48 -6.01 -5.74
CA LEU A 167 10.94 -5.86 -5.67
C LEU A 167 11.55 -5.58 -7.06
N LEU A 168 11.13 -6.29 -8.11
CA LEU A 168 11.57 -6.00 -9.48
C LEU A 168 11.29 -4.53 -9.85
N TYR A 169 10.05 -4.07 -9.62
CA TYR A 169 9.66 -2.70 -9.96
C TYR A 169 10.26 -1.66 -9.01
N SER A 170 10.65 -2.05 -7.80
CA SER A 170 11.42 -1.20 -6.89
C SER A 170 12.84 -0.96 -7.40
N TYR A 171 13.50 -1.96 -7.99
CA TYR A 171 14.78 -1.75 -8.66
C TYR A 171 14.65 -0.81 -9.86
N ILE A 172 13.58 -0.97 -10.65
CA ILE A 172 13.28 -0.06 -11.78
C ILE A 172 13.08 1.38 -11.27
N TRP A 173 12.27 1.57 -10.24
CA TRP A 173 12.03 2.89 -9.63
C TRP A 173 13.32 3.51 -9.08
N ALA A 174 14.15 2.72 -8.42
CA ALA A 174 15.46 3.14 -7.91
C ALA A 174 16.51 3.38 -9.02
N LYS A 175 16.17 3.11 -10.29
CA LYS A 175 17.07 3.17 -11.46
C LYS A 175 18.26 2.19 -11.36
N ASP A 176 18.11 1.11 -10.60
CA ASP A 176 19.09 0.04 -10.48
C ASP A 176 18.84 -1.00 -11.59
N ARG A 177 19.37 -0.70 -12.78
CA ARG A 177 19.15 -1.51 -13.99
C ARG A 177 19.68 -2.93 -13.84
N ASP A 178 20.86 -3.10 -13.26
CA ASP A 178 21.53 -4.41 -13.20
C ASP A 178 20.80 -5.36 -12.24
N ALA A 179 20.37 -4.84 -11.08
CA ALA A 179 19.54 -5.61 -10.15
C ALA A 179 18.16 -5.95 -10.75
N ALA A 180 17.53 -5.00 -11.46
CA ALA A 180 16.26 -5.25 -12.14
C ALA A 180 16.37 -6.37 -13.20
N LEU A 181 17.41 -6.33 -14.04
CA LEU A 181 17.66 -7.36 -15.06
C LEU A 181 17.94 -8.73 -14.43
N THR A 182 18.72 -8.75 -13.34
CA THR A 182 19.01 -9.98 -12.59
C THR A 182 17.73 -10.57 -12.02
N LYS A 183 16.89 -9.75 -11.36
CA LYS A 183 15.60 -10.17 -10.80
C LYS A 183 14.65 -10.70 -11.87
N LEU A 184 14.55 -10.01 -13.01
CA LEU A 184 13.74 -10.45 -14.14
C LEU A 184 14.19 -11.80 -14.69
N ALA A 185 15.51 -12.02 -14.82
CA ALA A 185 16.08 -13.29 -15.27
C ALA A 185 15.78 -14.43 -14.28
N MET A 186 15.81 -14.16 -12.97
CA MET A 186 15.39 -15.12 -11.95
C MET A 186 13.91 -15.48 -12.11
N LEU A 187 13.02 -14.49 -12.19
CA LEU A 187 11.58 -14.71 -12.30
C LEU A 187 11.20 -15.55 -13.53
N ARG A 188 11.83 -15.31 -14.68
CA ARG A 188 11.57 -16.10 -15.91
C ARG A 188 11.84 -17.60 -15.75
N ARG A 189 12.72 -18.01 -14.82
CA ARG A 189 13.02 -19.42 -14.54
C ARG A 189 11.95 -20.11 -13.70
N TYR A 190 11.07 -19.34 -13.04
CA TYR A 190 10.02 -19.84 -12.15
C TYR A 190 8.61 -19.82 -12.77
N ALA A 191 8.47 -19.50 -14.07
CA ALA A 191 7.19 -19.42 -14.79
C ALA A 191 6.11 -18.65 -13.99
N PRO A 192 6.21 -17.30 -13.85
CA PRO A 192 5.21 -16.47 -13.19
C PRO A 192 3.91 -16.35 -14.01
N GLU A 193 3.71 -17.25 -14.99
CA GLU A 193 2.54 -17.34 -15.86
C GLU A 193 1.21 -17.36 -15.09
N PRO A 194 1.06 -17.88 -13.86
CA PRO A 194 -0.18 -17.70 -13.11
C PRO A 194 -0.58 -16.23 -12.88
N TYR A 195 0.38 -15.30 -12.96
CA TYR A 195 0.16 -13.85 -12.84
C TYR A 195 0.36 -13.06 -14.15
N MET A 196 1.00 -13.63 -15.18
CA MET A 196 0.98 -13.07 -16.54
C MET A 196 -0.22 -13.57 -17.39
N GLN A 197 -0.85 -14.69 -17.01
CA GLN A 197 -2.03 -15.28 -17.66
C GLN A 197 -3.35 -15.08 -16.90
N GLN A 198 -3.38 -14.19 -15.90
CA GLN A 198 -4.60 -13.41 -15.61
C GLN A 198 -4.63 -12.09 -16.39
N SER A 199 -3.78 -11.99 -17.42
CA SER A 199 -3.66 -10.88 -18.37
C SER A 199 -3.85 -11.33 -19.83
N LEU A 200 -4.47 -12.50 -20.07
CA LEU A 200 -4.95 -12.93 -21.39
C LEU A 200 -6.45 -13.21 -21.34
#